data_AF-A0A7L3D272-F1
#
_entry.id   AF-A0A7L3D272-F1
#
_cell.length_a   1.000
_cell.length_b   1.000
_cell.length_c   1.000
_cell.angle_alpha   90.00
_cell.angle_beta   90.00
_cell.angle_gamma   90.00
#
_symmetry.space_group_name_H-M   'P 1'
#
loop_
_entity.id
_entity.type
_entity.pdbx_description
1 polymer ?
#
loop_
_entity_poly.entity_id
_entity_poly.type
_entity_poly.pdbx_seq_one_letter_code
_entity_poly.pdbx_strand_id
1 'polypeptide(L)'
;SALTLFLTFSSLLGKVWLMLVILLRMAVVVLAGYPLYQDEQERFVCNTLQPGCSNVCYDLFSPVSHFRFWLIQTVSILLPYAAFNIYVLHQVATYIVRTHCLVQGCEGNKGLSSPQHLKKLCRSAVVNRLDCGANNLSVLNFSGAYTVHLCFRTLLEAAFATVQYFLFGFFVPERFSCYHSPCTSAVDCYISRPTEKSI
;
A
#
# COMPACT_ATOMS: atom_id res chain seq x y z
N SER A 1 7.25 20.26 -25.39
CA SER A 1 5.78 20.32 -25.23
C SER A 1 5.12 18.94 -25.26
N ALA A 2 5.32 18.11 -26.29
CA ALA A 2 4.73 16.76 -26.35
C ALA A 2 5.35 15.75 -25.37
N LEU A 3 6.69 15.76 -25.20
CA LEU A 3 7.40 14.83 -24.30
C LEU A 3 7.03 15.04 -22.82
N THR A 4 6.87 16.28 -22.38
CA THR A 4 6.44 16.63 -21.01
C THR A 4 4.99 16.22 -20.76
N LEU A 5 4.14 16.35 -21.78
CA LEU A 5 2.73 15.95 -21.71
C LEU A 5 2.58 14.43 -21.69
N PHE A 6 3.43 13.72 -22.44
CA PHE A 6 3.53 12.26 -22.42
C PHE A 6 4.01 11.75 -21.05
N LEU A 7 5.09 12.31 -20.49
CA LEU A 7 5.60 11.93 -19.16
C LEU A 7 4.58 12.24 -18.04
N THR A 8 3.87 13.37 -18.13
CA THR A 8 2.82 13.72 -17.16
C THR A 8 1.63 12.79 -17.28
N PHE A 9 1.17 12.48 -18.50
CA PHE A 9 0.12 11.50 -18.76
C PHE A 9 0.52 10.10 -18.27
N SER A 10 1.73 9.63 -18.56
CA SER A 10 2.27 8.37 -18.05
C SER A 10 2.32 8.32 -16.52
N SER A 11 2.68 9.43 -15.86
CA SER A 11 2.69 9.51 -14.39
C SER A 11 1.30 9.55 -13.76
N LEU A 12 0.32 10.16 -14.44
CA LEU A 12 -1.08 10.20 -14.00
C LEU A 12 -1.74 8.84 -14.22
N LEU A 13 -1.54 8.22 -15.39
CA LEU A 13 -1.98 6.86 -15.67
C LEU A 13 -1.35 5.88 -14.69
N GLY A 14 -0.06 6.02 -14.39
CA GLY A 14 0.62 5.17 -13.42
C GLY A 14 0.00 5.26 -12.01
N LYS A 15 -0.34 6.47 -11.54
CA LYS A 15 -1.01 6.66 -10.25
C LYS A 15 -2.43 6.10 -10.22
N VAL A 16 -3.22 6.38 -11.25
CA VAL A 16 -4.60 5.87 -11.37
C VAL A 16 -4.61 4.36 -11.49
N TRP A 17 -3.72 3.80 -12.31
CA TRP A 17 -3.55 2.36 -12.48
C TRP A 17 -3.15 1.68 -11.18
N LEU A 18 -2.18 2.25 -10.46
CA LEU A 18 -1.71 1.72 -9.18
C LEU A 18 -2.83 1.73 -8.13
N MET A 19 -3.65 2.79 -8.08
CA MET A 19 -4.83 2.85 -7.22
C MET A 19 -5.90 1.81 -7.61
N LEU A 20 -6.17 1.67 -8.90
CA LEU A 20 -7.12 0.68 -9.42
C LEU A 20 -6.67 -0.74 -9.08
N VAL A 21 -5.39 -1.07 -9.27
CA VAL A 21 -4.83 -2.39 -8.96
C VAL A 21 -4.89 -2.68 -7.46
N ILE A 22 -4.59 -1.72 -6.59
CA ILE A 22 -4.72 -1.91 -5.13
C ILE A 22 -6.18 -2.18 -4.75
N LEU A 23 -7.13 -1.41 -5.30
CA LEU A 23 -8.55 -1.59 -5.03
C LEU A 23 -9.05 -2.96 -5.51
N LEU A 24 -8.73 -3.32 -6.75
CA LEU A 24 -9.08 -4.61 -7.34
C LEU A 24 -8.48 -5.75 -6.50
N ARG A 25 -7.23 -5.61 -6.05
CA ARG A 25 -6.57 -6.61 -5.21
C ARG A 25 -7.28 -6.80 -3.87
N MET A 26 -7.63 -5.71 -3.19
CA MET A 26 -8.41 -5.79 -1.95
C MET A 26 -9.79 -6.42 -2.18
N ALA A 27 -10.45 -6.06 -3.27
CA ALA A 27 -11.73 -6.66 -3.64
C ALA A 27 -11.60 -8.16 -3.88
N VAL A 28 -10.57 -8.63 -4.61
CA VAL A 28 -10.34 -10.06 -4.84
C VAL A 28 -10.03 -10.79 -3.53
N VAL A 29 -9.13 -10.25 -2.69
CA VAL A 29 -8.78 -10.88 -1.41
C VAL A 29 -10.02 -11.03 -0.53
N VAL A 30 -10.88 -10.02 -0.44
CA VAL A 30 -12.09 -10.08 0.39
C VAL A 30 -13.20 -10.93 -0.25
N LEU A 31 -13.54 -10.67 -1.51
CA LEU A 31 -14.70 -11.29 -2.16
C LEU A 31 -14.45 -12.74 -2.57
N ALA A 32 -13.25 -13.08 -3.02
CA ALA A 32 -12.88 -14.45 -3.38
C ALA A 32 -12.22 -15.17 -2.20
N GLY A 33 -11.35 -14.48 -1.46
CA GLY A 33 -10.60 -15.11 -0.36
C GLY A 33 -11.47 -15.44 0.86
N TYR A 34 -12.38 -14.55 1.29
CA TYR A 34 -13.24 -14.84 2.44
C TYR A 34 -14.07 -16.12 2.26
N PRO A 35 -14.86 -16.29 1.17
CA PRO A 35 -15.66 -17.49 1.02
C PRO A 35 -14.84 -18.77 0.76
N LEU A 36 -13.65 -18.64 0.18
CA LEU A 36 -12.78 -19.78 -0.09
C LEU A 36 -12.09 -20.31 1.18
N TYR A 37 -11.63 -19.39 2.04
CA TYR A 37 -10.80 -19.70 3.20
C TYR A 37 -11.57 -19.80 4.54
N GLN A 38 -12.84 -19.40 4.60
CA GLN A 38 -13.64 -19.46 5.84
C GLN A 38 -13.93 -20.89 6.33
N ASP A 39 -14.20 -21.83 5.41
CA ASP A 39 -14.61 -23.20 5.74
C ASP A 39 -13.43 -24.19 5.77
N GLU A 40 -12.18 -23.72 5.71
CA GLU A 40 -11.03 -24.61 5.56
C GLU A 40 -10.88 -25.58 6.71
N GLN A 41 -11.06 -25.09 7.93
CA GLN A 41 -10.93 -25.91 9.13
C GLN A 41 -12.09 -26.91 9.26
N GLU A 42 -13.30 -26.51 8.90
CA GLU A 42 -14.48 -27.38 8.97
C GLU A 42 -14.44 -28.52 7.95
N ARG A 43 -13.89 -28.25 6.76
CA ARG A 43 -13.78 -29.24 5.67
C ARG A 43 -12.41 -29.93 5.62
N PHE A 44 -11.57 -29.75 6.63
CA PHE A 44 -10.32 -30.50 6.77
C PHE A 44 -10.60 -31.83 7.47
N VAL A 45 -10.57 -32.91 6.69
CA VAL A 45 -10.97 -34.25 7.17
C VAL A 45 -9.76 -35.16 7.22
N CYS A 46 -9.49 -35.75 8.39
CA CYS A 46 -8.44 -36.75 8.57
C CYS A 46 -9.05 -38.14 8.80
N ASN A 47 -8.40 -39.18 8.26
CA ASN A 47 -8.80 -40.59 8.44
C ASN A 47 -8.47 -41.10 9.86
N THR A 48 -9.13 -40.55 10.88
CA THR A 48 -8.93 -40.91 12.29
C THR A 48 -10.16 -40.64 13.13
N LEU A 49 -10.38 -41.46 14.16
CA LEU A 49 -11.42 -41.25 15.18
C LEU A 49 -10.88 -40.49 16.41
N GLN A 50 -9.58 -40.18 16.44
CA GLN A 50 -8.93 -39.57 17.59
C GLN A 50 -9.31 -38.08 17.71
N PRO A 51 -9.91 -37.65 18.83
CA PRO A 51 -10.28 -36.25 19.03
C PRO A 51 -9.03 -35.35 19.09
N GLY A 52 -9.11 -34.17 18.48
CA GLY A 52 -8.03 -33.19 18.47
C GLY A 52 -6.91 -33.44 17.44
N CYS A 53 -6.81 -34.65 16.86
CA CYS A 53 -5.80 -34.95 15.83
C CYS A 53 -6.00 -34.07 14.58
N SER A 54 -7.24 -33.92 14.09
CA SER A 54 -7.54 -33.06 12.92
C SER A 54 -7.11 -31.60 13.14
N ASN A 55 -7.40 -31.04 14.33
CA ASN A 55 -7.04 -29.65 14.66
C ASN A 55 -5.53 -29.42 14.64
N VAL A 56 -4.77 -30.32 15.28
CA VAL A 56 -3.30 -30.18 15.33
C VAL A 56 -2.68 -30.37 13.94
N CYS A 57 -3.17 -31.33 13.16
CA CYS A 57 -2.69 -31.54 11.80
C CYS A 57 -3.03 -30.36 10.87
N TYR A 58 -4.18 -29.72 11.06
CA TYR A 58 -4.54 -28.49 10.36
C TYR A 58 -3.58 -27.35 10.70
N ASP A 59 -3.29 -27.13 11.99
CA ASP A 59 -2.36 -26.09 12.44
C ASP A 59 -0.92 -26.31 11.92
N LEU A 60 -0.50 -27.57 11.75
CA LEU A 60 0.77 -27.94 11.13
C LEU A 60 0.81 -27.67 9.62
N PHE A 61 -0.27 -28.01 8.93
CA PHE A 61 -0.39 -27.82 7.49
C PHE A 61 -0.47 -26.34 7.12
N SER A 62 -1.26 -25.56 7.87
CA SER A 62 -1.56 -24.15 7.56
C SER A 62 -1.37 -23.28 8.81
N PRO A 63 -0.12 -23.08 9.28
CA PRO A 63 0.15 -22.23 10.45
C PRO A 63 -0.28 -20.78 10.21
N VAL A 64 -0.25 -20.34 8.95
CA VAL A 64 -0.82 -19.08 8.47
C VAL A 64 -1.63 -19.37 7.21
N SER A 65 -2.94 -19.08 7.23
CA SER A 65 -3.77 -19.24 6.04
C SER A 65 -3.40 -18.22 4.96
N HIS A 66 -3.57 -18.61 3.70
CA HIS A 66 -3.27 -17.74 2.55
C HIS A 66 -4.04 -16.43 2.65
N PHE A 67 -5.34 -16.46 2.98
CA PHE A 67 -6.15 -15.25 3.14
C PHE A 67 -5.53 -14.25 4.12
N ARG A 68 -5.09 -14.71 5.30
CA ARG A 68 -4.43 -13.84 6.29
C ARG A 68 -3.10 -13.29 5.76
N PHE A 69 -2.33 -14.13 5.08
CA PHE A 69 -1.09 -13.71 4.44
C PHE A 69 -1.31 -12.59 3.42
N TRP A 70 -2.27 -12.74 2.50
CA TRP A 70 -2.59 -11.73 1.47
C TRP A 70 -3.14 -10.42 2.07
N LEU A 71 -3.89 -10.51 3.17
CA LEU A 71 -4.33 -9.34 3.92
C LEU A 71 -3.15 -8.57 4.52
N ILE A 72 -2.27 -9.27 5.24
CA ILE A 72 -1.06 -8.66 5.84
C ILE A 72 -0.18 -8.05 4.76
N GLN A 73 0.02 -8.74 3.64
CA GLN A 73 0.77 -8.24 2.49
C GLN A 73 0.15 -6.94 1.94
N THR A 74 -1.17 -6.91 1.76
CA THR A 74 -1.82 -5.73 1.18
C THR A 74 -1.82 -4.53 2.13
N VAL A 75 -2.05 -4.74 3.43
CA VAL A 75 -1.91 -3.69 4.45
C VAL A 75 -0.48 -3.15 4.50
N SER A 76 0.52 -4.04 4.48
CA SER A 76 1.94 -3.66 4.49
C SER A 76 2.33 -2.83 3.26
N ILE A 77 1.78 -3.13 2.08
CA ILE A 77 2.01 -2.35 0.86
C ILE A 77 1.26 -1.02 0.86
N LEU A 78 0.10 -0.94 1.52
CA LEU A 78 -0.67 0.30 1.64
C LEU A 78 0.02 1.32 2.57
N LEU A 79 0.75 0.85 3.58
CA LEU A 79 1.43 1.70 4.56
C LEU A 79 2.41 2.71 3.96
N PRO A 80 3.40 2.33 3.13
CA PRO A 80 4.31 3.30 2.52
C PRO A 80 3.59 4.25 1.58
N TYR A 81 2.55 3.78 0.89
CA TYR A 81 1.73 4.63 0.03
C TYR A 81 0.98 5.70 0.84
N ALA A 82 0.32 5.31 1.93
CA ALA A 82 -0.35 6.23 2.84
C ALA A 82 0.65 7.24 3.43
N ALA A 83 1.83 6.76 3.89
CA ALA A 83 2.87 7.62 4.44
C ALA A 83 3.37 8.67 3.42
N PHE A 84 3.59 8.27 2.16
CA PHE A 84 3.99 9.20 1.10
C PHE A 84 2.91 10.25 0.81
N ASN A 85 1.64 9.84 0.74
CA ASN A 85 0.53 10.79 0.53
C ASN A 85 0.37 11.77 1.69
N ILE A 86 0.49 11.29 2.93
CA ILE A 86 0.47 12.14 4.13
C ILE A 86 1.65 13.12 4.10
N TYR A 87 2.85 12.66 3.73
CA TYR A 87 4.03 13.51 3.59
C TYR A 87 3.82 14.62 2.55
N VAL A 88 3.30 14.28 1.38
CA VAL A 88 3.00 15.26 0.31
C VAL A 88 1.93 16.24 0.79
N LEU A 89 0.85 15.76 1.39
CA LEU A 89 -0.24 16.61 1.91
C LEU A 89 0.27 17.58 2.98
N HIS A 90 1.09 17.10 3.92
CA HIS A 90 1.67 17.92 4.97
C HIS A 90 2.58 19.02 4.42
N GLN A 91 3.44 18.69 3.44
CA GLN A 91 4.29 19.66 2.79
C GLN A 91 3.49 20.71 2.02
N VAL A 92 2.47 20.29 1.28
CA VAL A 92 1.58 21.18 0.52
C VAL A 92 0.80 22.10 1.47
N ALA A 93 0.25 21.57 2.55
CA ALA A 93 -0.46 22.35 3.57
C ALA A 93 0.47 23.39 4.21
N THR A 94 1.68 22.99 4.59
CA THR A 94 2.69 23.90 5.19
C THR A 94 3.09 25.01 4.22
N TYR A 95 3.23 24.70 2.94
CA TYR A 95 3.52 25.68 1.89
C TYR A 95 2.37 26.70 1.72
N ILE A 96 1.12 26.24 1.65
CA ILE A 96 -0.06 27.10 1.51
C ILE A 96 -0.19 28.03 2.73
N VAL A 97 -0.04 27.50 3.95
CA VAL A 97 -0.12 28.30 5.18
C VAL A 97 0.96 29.39 5.23
N ARG A 98 2.22 29.05 4.91
CA ARG A 98 3.31 30.05 4.83
C ARG A 98 3.00 31.14 3.82
N THR A 99 2.49 30.76 2.65
CA THR A 99 2.13 31.72 1.60
C THR A 99 0.99 32.65 2.04
N HIS A 100 -0.04 32.10 2.71
CA HIS A 100 -1.18 32.87 3.18
C HIS A 100 -0.80 33.86 4.30
N CYS A 101 0.04 33.46 5.26
CA CYS A 101 0.56 34.36 6.29
C CYS A 101 1.39 35.51 5.71
N LEU A 102 2.21 35.23 4.68
CA LEU A 102 3.00 36.27 4.01
C LEU A 102 2.10 37.28 3.29
N VAL A 103 1.02 36.84 2.64
CA VAL A 103 0.05 37.73 1.99
C VAL A 103 -0.72 38.58 3.01
N GLN A 104 -1.18 37.98 4.10
CA GLN A 104 -1.99 38.66 5.10
C GLN A 104 -1.19 39.69 5.92
N GLY A 105 0.11 39.44 6.15
CA GLY A 105 1.01 40.41 6.78
C GLY A 105 1.18 41.72 5.98
N CYS A 106 0.94 41.69 4.66
CA CYS A 106 1.00 42.90 3.83
C CYS A 106 -0.28 43.76 3.89
N GLU A 107 -1.40 43.23 4.40
CA GLU A 107 -2.69 43.93 4.42
C GLU A 107 -2.94 44.75 5.70
N GLY A 108 -2.09 44.58 6.72
CA GLY A 108 -2.24 45.17 8.06
C GLY A 108 -1.75 46.62 8.24
N ASN A 109 -1.24 47.28 7.20
CA ASN A 109 -0.73 48.67 7.32
C ASN A 109 -1.52 49.64 6.43
N LYS A 110 -2.78 49.91 6.79
CA LYS A 110 -3.57 51.01 6.20
C LYS A 110 -3.31 52.29 7.00
N GLY A 111 -2.13 52.87 6.80
CA GLY A 111 -1.78 54.21 7.25
C GLY A 111 -0.89 54.90 6.22
N LEU A 112 -1.46 55.92 5.57
CA LEU A 112 -0.81 56.96 4.74
C LEU A 112 -0.54 56.68 3.23
N SER A 113 -1.40 57.34 2.42
CA SER A 113 -1.23 57.97 1.08
C SER A 113 -0.74 57.20 -0.18
N SER A 114 -1.62 57.28 -1.21
CA SER A 114 -1.45 57.12 -2.68
C SER A 114 -1.48 55.71 -3.32
N PRO A 115 -2.39 55.41 -4.30
CA PRO A 115 -2.95 54.06 -4.46
C PRO A 115 -2.37 53.17 -5.59
N GLN A 116 -1.46 53.67 -6.44
CA GLN A 116 -1.13 52.97 -7.70
C GLN A 116 0.32 52.45 -7.81
N HIS A 117 1.32 53.14 -7.24
CA HIS A 117 2.73 52.73 -7.39
C HIS A 117 3.15 51.69 -6.33
N LEU A 118 2.59 51.78 -5.12
CA LEU A 118 2.88 50.91 -3.99
C LEU A 118 2.31 49.49 -4.16
N LYS A 119 1.16 49.34 -4.84
CA LYS A 119 0.58 48.03 -5.21
C LYS A 119 1.48 47.27 -6.18
N LYS A 120 2.13 47.96 -7.13
CA LYS A 120 3.10 47.35 -8.05
C LYS A 120 4.38 46.93 -7.34
N LEU A 121 4.87 47.73 -6.40
CA LEU A 121 6.08 47.40 -5.62
C LEU A 121 5.85 46.23 -4.65
N CYS A 122 4.68 46.15 -4.00
CA CYS A 122 4.34 45.04 -3.12
C CYS A 122 4.04 43.75 -3.91
N ARG A 123 3.35 43.87 -5.05
CA ARG A 123 3.18 42.75 -6.00
C ARG A 123 4.53 42.28 -6.54
N SER A 124 5.44 43.20 -6.85
CA SER A 124 6.78 42.90 -7.33
C SER A 124 7.67 42.34 -6.23
N ALA A 125 7.53 42.75 -4.96
CA ALA A 125 8.28 42.17 -3.85
C ALA A 125 7.76 40.79 -3.43
N VAL A 126 6.45 40.51 -3.57
CA VAL A 126 5.87 39.17 -3.41
C VAL A 126 6.27 38.26 -4.57
N VAL A 127 6.23 38.77 -5.81
CA VAL A 127 6.75 38.06 -7.00
C VAL A 127 8.26 37.85 -6.88
N ASN A 128 9.03 38.85 -6.46
CA ASN A 128 10.49 38.79 -6.31
C ASN A 128 10.95 38.08 -5.03
N ARG A 129 10.11 37.85 -4.01
CA ARG A 129 10.40 36.90 -2.91
C ARG A 129 9.98 35.49 -3.25
N LEU A 130 8.99 35.32 -4.14
CA LEU A 130 8.85 34.07 -4.89
C LEU A 130 10.10 33.82 -5.75
N ASP A 131 10.71 34.88 -6.31
CA ASP A 131 11.86 34.83 -7.23
C ASP A 131 13.24 34.76 -6.54
N CYS A 132 13.45 35.44 -5.41
CA CYS A 132 14.69 35.36 -4.60
C CYS A 132 14.63 34.23 -3.54
N GLY A 133 13.52 33.49 -3.56
CA GLY A 133 13.44 32.11 -3.12
C GLY A 133 13.36 31.14 -4.30
N ALA A 134 13.40 31.58 -5.57
CA ALA A 134 13.25 30.71 -6.73
C ALA A 134 14.47 29.83 -7.00
N ASN A 135 15.62 30.19 -6.43
CA ASN A 135 16.80 29.33 -6.44
C ASN A 135 16.62 28.11 -5.50
N ASN A 136 15.66 28.17 -4.57
CA ASN A 136 15.25 27.07 -3.67
C ASN A 136 13.79 26.61 -3.89
N LEU A 137 13.00 27.33 -4.70
CA LEU A 137 11.74 26.91 -5.30
C LEU A 137 12.00 26.19 -6.63
N SER A 138 13.19 25.61 -6.78
CA SER A 138 13.36 24.42 -7.60
C SER A 138 12.45 23.35 -7.00
N VAL A 139 11.20 23.32 -7.50
CA VAL A 139 10.28 22.19 -7.49
C VAL A 139 10.46 21.32 -6.26
N LEU A 140 9.67 21.52 -5.19
CA LEU A 140 9.63 20.62 -4.04
C LEU A 140 9.84 19.18 -4.52
N ASN A 141 11.08 18.67 -4.37
CA ASN A 141 11.58 17.58 -5.20
C ASN A 141 11.07 16.28 -4.58
N PHE A 142 9.77 16.05 -4.71
CA PHE A 142 9.09 14.83 -4.29
C PHE A 142 9.65 13.61 -5.02
N SER A 143 10.42 13.81 -6.10
CA SER A 143 11.12 12.76 -6.83
C SER A 143 11.89 11.83 -5.88
N GLY A 144 12.69 12.36 -4.94
CA GLY A 144 13.45 11.52 -4.00
C GLY A 144 12.57 10.72 -3.05
N ALA A 145 11.59 11.38 -2.40
CA ALA A 145 10.64 10.71 -1.52
C ALA A 145 9.77 9.67 -2.26
N TYR A 146 9.41 9.97 -3.51
CA TYR A 146 8.67 9.08 -4.39
C TYR A 146 9.50 7.86 -4.79
N THR A 147 10.79 8.04 -5.12
CA THR A 147 11.73 6.94 -5.37
C THR A 147 11.88 6.06 -4.14
N VAL A 148 12.10 6.64 -2.96
CA VAL A 148 12.22 5.86 -1.71
C VAL A 148 10.93 5.08 -1.41
N HIS A 149 9.77 5.72 -1.56
CA HIS A 149 8.47 5.08 -1.42
C HIS A 149 8.29 3.89 -2.38
N LEU A 150 8.62 4.09 -3.66
CA LEU A 150 8.55 3.03 -4.66
C LEU A 150 9.52 1.89 -4.35
N CYS A 151 10.77 2.19 -3.99
CA CYS A 151 11.75 1.18 -3.61
C CYS A 151 11.28 0.34 -2.42
N PHE A 152 10.79 0.99 -1.36
CA PHE A 152 10.30 0.27 -0.19
C PHE A 152 9.09 -0.62 -0.53
N ARG A 153 8.17 -0.12 -1.37
CA ARG A 153 7.07 -0.93 -1.88
C ARG A 153 7.55 -2.13 -2.68
N THR A 154 8.48 -1.95 -3.62
CA THR A 154 9.01 -3.04 -4.44
C THR A 154 9.73 -4.09 -3.58
N LEU A 155 10.48 -3.66 -2.57
CA LEU A 155 11.14 -4.57 -1.63
C LEU A 155 10.13 -5.37 -0.81
N LEU A 156 9.06 -4.75 -0.31
CA LEU A 156 7.98 -5.45 0.38
C LEU A 156 7.28 -6.45 -0.55
N GLU A 157 6.91 -6.03 -1.76
CA GLU A 157 6.29 -6.93 -2.74
C GLU A 157 7.17 -8.14 -3.04
N ALA A 158 8.47 -7.94 -3.28
CA ALA A 158 9.42 -9.02 -3.52
C ALA A 158 9.62 -9.92 -2.29
N ALA A 159 9.69 -9.35 -1.09
CA ALA A 159 9.83 -10.10 0.15
C ALA A 159 8.59 -11.00 0.39
N PHE A 160 7.39 -10.45 0.28
CA PHE A 160 6.17 -11.25 0.42
C PHE A 160 6.04 -12.29 -0.69
N ALA A 161 6.38 -11.98 -1.95
CA ALA A 161 6.38 -12.98 -3.02
C ALA A 161 7.34 -14.15 -2.72
N THR A 162 8.52 -13.84 -2.18
CA THR A 162 9.51 -14.84 -1.77
C THR A 162 8.96 -15.70 -0.62
N VAL A 163 8.40 -15.07 0.42
CA VAL A 163 7.81 -15.79 1.56
C VAL A 163 6.64 -16.66 1.13
N GLN A 164 5.79 -16.19 0.21
CA GLN A 164 4.68 -16.96 -0.34
C GLN A 164 5.18 -18.24 -1.03
N TYR A 165 6.21 -18.10 -1.87
CA TYR A 165 6.82 -19.24 -2.55
C TYR A 165 7.37 -20.28 -1.57
N PHE A 166 8.06 -19.84 -0.50
CA PHE A 166 8.63 -20.75 0.49
C PHE A 166 7.60 -21.39 1.43
N LEU A 167 6.53 -20.67 1.79
CA LEU A 167 5.50 -21.20 2.70
C LEU A 167 4.47 -22.09 2.00
N PHE A 168 4.02 -21.69 0.81
CA PHE A 168 2.87 -22.32 0.15
C PHE A 168 3.23 -23.07 -1.13
N GLY A 169 4.36 -22.76 -1.74
CA GLY A 169 4.70 -23.27 -3.07
C GLY A 169 3.77 -22.71 -4.16
N PHE A 170 3.69 -23.41 -5.29
CA PHE A 170 2.82 -23.04 -6.42
C PHE A 170 1.50 -23.83 -6.47
N PHE A 171 1.42 -24.97 -5.77
CA PHE A 171 0.28 -25.87 -5.84
C PHE A 171 -0.06 -26.41 -4.46
N VAL A 172 -1.35 -26.41 -4.14
CA VAL A 172 -1.86 -26.98 -2.90
C VAL A 172 -2.05 -28.50 -3.09
N PRO A 173 -1.42 -29.37 -2.28
CA PRO A 173 -1.61 -30.81 -2.41
C PRO A 173 -3.03 -31.23 -2.04
N GLU A 174 -3.54 -32.32 -2.61
CA GLU A 174 -4.87 -32.84 -2.27
C GLU A 174 -4.90 -33.56 -0.92
N ARG A 175 -3.75 -34.10 -0.49
CA ARG A 175 -3.58 -34.84 0.76
C ARG A 175 -2.33 -34.39 1.52
N PHE A 176 -2.42 -34.44 2.85
CA PHE A 176 -1.34 -34.15 3.78
C PHE A 176 -1.24 -35.28 4.82
N SER A 177 -0.10 -35.95 4.91
CA SER A 177 0.13 -37.01 5.89
C SER A 177 0.74 -36.43 7.16
N CYS A 178 0.08 -36.65 8.30
CA CYS A 178 0.41 -36.04 9.59
C CYS A 178 0.71 -37.10 10.66
N TYR A 179 1.79 -36.90 11.44
CA TYR A 179 2.17 -37.73 12.59
C TYR A 179 2.58 -36.81 13.75
N HIS A 180 1.61 -36.07 14.30
CA HIS A 180 1.86 -35.21 15.44
C HIS A 180 0.91 -35.57 16.59
N SER A 181 1.39 -35.48 17.83
CA SER A 181 0.54 -35.69 19.02
C SER A 181 -0.68 -34.76 18.96
N PRO A 182 -1.93 -35.24 19.17
CA PRO A 182 -2.34 -36.49 19.82
C PRO A 182 -2.61 -37.68 18.86
N CYS A 183 -2.17 -37.64 17.61
CA CYS A 183 -2.40 -38.73 16.65
C CYS A 183 -1.56 -39.97 17.04
N THR A 184 -2.18 -41.15 17.06
CA THR A 184 -1.54 -42.43 17.47
C THR A 184 -0.73 -43.10 16.36
N SER A 185 -1.03 -42.76 15.11
CA SER A 185 -0.39 -43.28 13.90
C SER A 185 -0.36 -42.19 12.83
N ALA A 186 0.33 -42.45 11.71
CA ALA A 186 0.33 -41.54 10.58
C ALA A 186 -1.07 -41.54 9.95
N VAL A 187 -1.70 -40.36 9.93
CA VAL A 187 -3.05 -40.17 9.38
C VAL A 187 -2.98 -39.36 8.09
N ASP A 188 -3.80 -39.72 7.12
CA ASP A 188 -3.98 -38.93 5.91
C ASP A 188 -5.13 -37.95 6.11
N CYS A 189 -4.84 -36.68 5.85
CA CYS A 189 -5.81 -35.58 5.88
C CYS A 189 -6.04 -35.03 4.48
N TYR A 190 -7.30 -34.71 4.17
CA TYR A 190 -7.72 -34.21 2.87
C TYR A 190 -8.05 -32.73 2.95
N ILE A 191 -7.51 -31.98 1.99
CA ILE A 191 -7.64 -30.52 1.94
C ILE A 191 -8.87 -30.16 1.10
N SER A 192 -9.69 -29.25 1.62
CA SER A 192 -10.86 -28.73 0.91
C SER A 192 -10.45 -27.91 -0.31
N ARG A 193 -11.06 -28.18 -1.47
CA ARG A 193 -10.95 -27.40 -2.73
C ARG A 193 -9.49 -27.09 -3.15
N PRO A 194 -8.61 -28.09 -3.27
CA PRO A 194 -7.20 -27.86 -3.56
C PRO A 194 -6.99 -27.24 -4.95
N THR A 195 -7.83 -27.59 -5.93
CA THR A 195 -7.81 -27.02 -7.29
C THR A 195 -8.20 -25.56 -7.32
N GLU A 196 -9.29 -25.16 -6.65
CA GLU A 196 -9.74 -23.77 -6.58
C GLU A 196 -8.74 -22.88 -5.83
N LYS A 197 -8.04 -23.42 -4.82
CA LYS A 197 -6.98 -22.69 -4.08
C LYS A 197 -5.67 -22.55 -4.84
N SER A 198 -5.43 -23.42 -5.83
CA SER A 198 -4.22 -23.39 -6.66
C SER A 198 -4.35 -22.45 -7.87
N ILE A 199 -5.56 -21.97 -8.17
CA ILE A 199 -5.86 -20.99 -9.24
C ILE A 199 -5.71 -19.58 -8.69
#